data_AF-F7XKQ9-F1
#
_entry.id   AF-F7XKQ9-F1
#
_cell.length_a   1.000
_cell.length_b   1.000
_cell.length_c   1.000
_cell.angle_alpha   90.00
_cell.angle_beta   90.00
_cell.angle_gamma   90.00
#
_symmetry.space_group_name_H-M   'P 1'
#
loop_
_entity.id
_entity.type
_entity.pdbx_description
1 polymer ?
#
loop_
_entity_poly.entity_id
_entity_poly.type
_entity_poly.pdbx_seq_one_letter_code
_entity_poly.pdbx_strand_id
1 'polypeptide(L)'
;MKKLLIPLVLLCILSIFFTAPVSAHAVHMDVTQKVEIEVKGYFSEAERMSFGNIAIYTIDEDGSEELYIEDKLNEQGIYTFEPVEGYEEYRIKIYDDWGHQEEATINVEGGAGQLHSSGGFDTVTRIIAGLGYMLGLAGFGMLLSARKMKQQD
;
A
#
# COMPACT_ATOMS: atom_id res chain seq x y z
N MET A 1 23.27 23.57 31.35
CA MET A 1 22.59 22.94 30.20
C MET A 1 23.22 21.61 29.76
N LYS A 2 24.55 21.46 29.75
CA LYS A 2 25.25 20.22 29.34
C LYS A 2 24.87 18.93 30.11
N LYS A 3 24.47 19.05 31.39
CA LYS A 3 24.11 17.91 32.26
C LYS A 3 22.80 17.19 31.88
N LEU A 4 21.90 17.86 31.16
CA LEU A 4 20.63 17.27 30.66
C LEU A 4 20.75 16.72 29.24
N LEU A 5 21.86 17.01 28.56
CA LEU A 5 22.08 16.64 27.17
C LEU A 5 22.43 15.16 27.03
N ILE A 6 23.23 14.64 27.97
CA ILE A 6 23.62 13.23 28.04
C ILE A 6 22.42 12.29 28.28
N PRO A 7 21.55 12.50 29.30
CA PRO A 7 20.40 11.61 29.50
C PRO A 7 19.37 11.70 28.36
N LEU A 8 19.23 12.88 27.73
CA LEU A 8 18.36 13.05 26.55
C LEU A 8 18.89 12.25 25.35
N VAL A 9 20.19 12.35 25.06
CA VAL A 9 20.83 11.57 23.98
C VAL A 9 20.71 10.08 24.25
N LEU A 10 20.92 9.65 25.51
CA LEU A 10 20.79 8.25 25.90
C LEU A 10 19.35 7.74 25.75
N LEU A 11 18.35 8.56 26.09
CA LEU A 11 16.93 8.24 25.92
C LEU A 11 16.55 8.13 24.43
N CYS A 12 17.05 9.04 23.58
CA CYS A 12 16.84 8.95 22.13
C CYS A 12 17.48 7.69 21.54
N ILE A 13 18.73 7.38 21.93
CA ILE A 13 19.41 6.14 21.50
C ILE A 13 18.62 4.91 21.96
N LEU A 14 18.16 4.90 23.21
CA LEU A 14 17.39 3.80 23.78
C LEU A 14 16.06 3.61 23.04
N SER A 15 15.38 4.70 22.65
CA SER A 15 14.11 4.61 21.90
C SER A 15 14.23 3.96 20.53
N ILE A 16 15.40 4.03 19.89
CA ILE A 16 15.66 3.36 18.60
C ILE A 16 15.68 1.83 18.78
N PHE A 17 16.10 1.33 19.94
CA PHE A 17 16.12 -0.12 20.23
C PHE A 17 14.73 -0.70 20.54
N PHE A 18 13.72 0.14 20.75
CA PHE A 18 12.35 -0.29 21.07
C PHE A 18 11.37 -0.15 19.89
N THR A 19 11.84 0.24 18.69
CA THR A 19 10.99 0.15 17.50
C THR A 19 10.94 -1.30 17.06
N ALA A 20 9.85 -2.00 17.38
CA ALA A 20 9.55 -3.27 16.74
C ALA A 20 9.56 -3.06 15.22
N PRO A 21 10.06 -4.03 14.42
CA PRO A 21 9.90 -3.96 12.98
C PRO A 21 8.39 -3.96 12.68
N VAL A 22 7.83 -2.79 12.41
CA VAL A 22 6.53 -2.69 11.75
C VAL A 22 6.77 -3.17 10.34
N SER A 23 6.42 -4.43 10.08
CA SER A 23 6.34 -4.93 8.72
C SER A 23 5.06 -4.40 8.12
N ALA A 24 5.14 -3.26 7.44
CA ALA A 24 4.12 -2.84 6.50
C ALA A 24 4.29 -3.71 5.25
N HIS A 25 3.78 -4.94 5.28
CA HIS A 25 3.71 -5.76 4.08
C HIS A 25 2.65 -5.15 3.17
N ALA A 26 3.07 -4.60 2.03
CA ALA A 26 2.13 -4.23 0.99
C ALA A 26 1.52 -5.53 0.45
N VAL A 27 0.21 -5.53 0.22
CA VAL A 27 -0.42 -6.58 -0.58
C VAL A 27 -0.14 -6.26 -2.04
N HIS A 28 0.11 -7.29 -2.82
CA HIS A 28 0.31 -7.24 -4.25
C HIS A 28 -0.68 -8.16 -4.93
N MET A 29 -1.07 -7.78 -6.14
CA MET A 29 -2.03 -8.52 -6.93
C MET A 29 -1.55 -8.65 -8.38
N ASP A 30 -1.55 -9.88 -8.88
CA ASP A 30 -1.41 -10.16 -10.30
C ASP A 30 -2.75 -10.64 -10.85
N VAL A 31 -3.18 -10.08 -11.98
CA VAL A 31 -4.40 -10.51 -12.67
C VAL A 31 -4.01 -11.02 -14.05
N THR A 32 -4.41 -12.25 -14.37
CA THR A 32 -4.13 -12.89 -15.65
C THR A 32 -5.44 -13.28 -16.32
N GLN A 33 -5.68 -12.73 -17.51
CA GLN A 33 -6.83 -13.07 -18.33
C GLN A 33 -6.48 -14.21 -19.29
N LYS A 34 -7.19 -15.32 -19.19
CA LYS A 34 -7.16 -16.44 -20.16
C LYS A 34 -8.58 -16.70 -20.67
N VAL A 35 -9.09 -17.93 -20.52
CA VAL A 35 -10.52 -18.25 -20.68
C VAL A 35 -11.29 -17.69 -19.48
N GLU A 36 -10.73 -17.85 -18.29
CA GLU A 36 -11.18 -17.26 -17.04
C GLU A 36 -10.19 -16.16 -16.61
N ILE A 37 -10.62 -15.32 -15.67
CA ILE A 37 -9.77 -14.32 -15.02
C ILE A 37 -9.22 -14.94 -13.74
N GLU A 38 -7.89 -15.07 -13.68
CA GLU A 38 -7.16 -15.57 -12.51
C GLU A 38 -6.57 -14.38 -11.74
N VAL A 39 -6.86 -14.30 -10.45
CA VAL A 39 -6.38 -13.29 -9.51
C VAL A 39 -5.44 -13.95 -8.51
N LYS A 40 -4.24 -13.40 -8.32
CA LYS A 40 -3.26 -13.88 -7.34
C LYS A 40 -2.89 -12.78 -6.36
N GLY A 41 -3.18 -13.00 -5.07
CA GLY A 41 -2.80 -12.11 -3.97
C GLY A 41 -1.57 -12.62 -3.21
N TYR A 42 -0.63 -11.72 -2.90
CA TYR A 42 0.58 -12.05 -2.15
C TYR A 42 1.15 -10.85 -1.38
N PHE A 43 1.84 -11.12 -0.28
CA PHE A 43 2.57 -10.10 0.49
C PHE A 43 4.02 -9.97 0.03
N SER A 44 4.58 -11.06 -0.50
CA SER A 44 5.91 -11.14 -1.10
C SER A 44 6.01 -12.34 -2.04
N GLU A 45 7.12 -12.52 -2.76
CA GLU A 45 7.32 -13.70 -3.62
C GLU A 45 7.18 -15.04 -2.86
N ALA A 46 7.51 -15.04 -1.58
CA ALA A 46 7.50 -16.22 -0.70
C ALA A 46 6.22 -16.36 0.13
N GLU A 47 5.42 -15.30 0.27
CA GLU A 47 4.27 -15.26 1.18
C GLU A 47 2.98 -14.90 0.42
N ARG A 48 2.05 -15.85 0.38
CA ARG A 48 0.77 -15.71 -0.31
C ARG A 48 -0.30 -15.18 0.63
N MET A 49 -1.27 -14.45 0.07
CA MET A 49 -2.43 -13.99 0.80
C MET A 49 -3.50 -15.10 0.85
N SER A 50 -3.20 -16.16 1.59
CA SER A 50 -4.09 -17.31 1.72
C SER A 50 -5.38 -16.92 2.47
N PHE A 51 -6.52 -17.35 1.95
CA PHE A 51 -7.84 -17.09 2.56
C PHE A 51 -8.19 -15.60 2.76
N GLY A 52 -7.51 -14.70 2.05
CA GLY A 52 -7.85 -13.27 1.99
C GLY A 52 -9.22 -13.07 1.36
N ASN A 53 -9.89 -11.96 1.66
CA ASN A 53 -11.17 -11.63 1.07
C ASN A 53 -10.96 -11.06 -0.34
N ILE A 54 -11.88 -11.35 -1.26
CA ILE A 54 -11.92 -10.78 -2.60
C ILE A 54 -13.31 -10.21 -2.88
N ALA A 55 -13.37 -9.01 -3.45
CA ALA A 55 -14.57 -8.39 -3.97
C ALA A 55 -14.33 -7.98 -5.43
N ILE A 56 -15.23 -8.37 -6.32
CA ILE A 56 -15.16 -8.09 -7.75
C ILE A 56 -16.40 -7.29 -8.12
N TYR A 57 -16.17 -6.15 -8.78
CA TYR A 57 -17.20 -5.26 -9.25
C TYR A 57 -17.19 -5.24 -10.77
N THR A 58 -18.37 -5.31 -11.38
CA THR A 58 -18.55 -4.96 -12.79
C THR A 58 -18.61 -3.45 -12.93
N ILE A 59 -18.05 -2.93 -14.02
CA ILE A 59 -18.13 -1.51 -14.37
C ILE A 59 -18.99 -1.38 -15.63
N ASP A 60 -20.08 -0.63 -15.51
CA ASP A 60 -21.00 -0.31 -16.61
C ASP A 60 -20.41 0.73 -17.57
N GLU A 61 -21.02 0.88 -18.77
CA GLU A 61 -20.64 1.91 -19.75
C GLU A 61 -20.71 3.34 -19.20
N ASP A 62 -21.54 3.60 -18.19
CA ASP A 62 -21.66 4.89 -17.51
C ASP A 62 -20.65 5.08 -16.37
N GLY A 63 -19.80 4.07 -16.13
CA GLY A 63 -18.79 4.03 -15.07
C GLY A 63 -19.34 3.65 -13.69
N SER A 64 -20.60 3.19 -13.60
CA SER A 64 -21.17 2.73 -12.34
C SER A 64 -20.59 1.36 -11.94
N GLU A 65 -20.35 1.17 -10.64
CA GLU A 65 -19.80 -0.08 -10.10
C GLU A 65 -20.91 -0.89 -9.42
N GLU A 66 -21.09 -2.15 -9.80
CA GLU A 66 -21.97 -3.10 -9.13
C GLU A 66 -21.16 -4.28 -8.57
N LEU A 67 -21.39 -4.64 -7.30
CA LEU A 67 -20.73 -5.81 -6.69
C LEU A 67 -21.23 -7.08 -7.37
N TYR A 68 -20.32 -7.78 -8.05
CA TYR A 68 -20.60 -9.03 -8.75
C TYR A 68 -20.27 -10.26 -7.89
N ILE A 69 -19.08 -10.28 -7.28
CA ILE A 69 -18.62 -11.41 -6.45
C ILE A 69 -18.05 -10.89 -5.14
N GLU A 70 -18.39 -11.56 -4.05
CA GLU A 70 -17.72 -11.44 -2.75
C GLU A 70 -17.39 -12.84 -2.25
N ASP A 71 -16.11 -13.13 -2.06
CA ASP A 71 -15.62 -14.47 -1.72
C ASP A 71 -14.24 -14.42 -1.04
N LYS A 72 -13.54 -15.56 -0.97
CA LYS A 72 -12.18 -15.68 -0.45
C LYS A 72 -11.22 -16.31 -1.46
N LEU A 73 -9.97 -15.83 -1.44
CA LEU A 73 -8.84 -16.50 -2.08
C LEU A 73 -8.67 -17.90 -1.46
N ASN A 74 -8.14 -18.85 -2.25
CA ASN A 74 -7.84 -20.18 -1.73
C ASN A 74 -6.55 -20.20 -0.87
N GLU A 75 -6.12 -21.40 -0.46
CA GLU A 75 -4.88 -21.59 0.34
C GLU A 75 -3.62 -21.08 -0.38
N GLN A 76 -3.63 -21.07 -1.71
CA GLN A 76 -2.53 -20.60 -2.55
C GLN A 76 -2.59 -19.08 -2.82
N GLY A 77 -3.60 -18.39 -2.30
CA GLY A 77 -3.83 -16.96 -2.55
C GLY A 77 -4.39 -16.68 -3.94
N ILE A 78 -5.10 -17.64 -4.54
CA ILE A 78 -5.63 -17.57 -5.90
C ILE A 78 -7.16 -17.57 -5.88
N TYR A 79 -7.77 -16.79 -6.77
CA TYR A 79 -9.19 -16.86 -7.10
C TYR A 79 -9.37 -16.83 -8.62
N THR A 80 -10.39 -17.52 -9.11
CA THR A 80 -10.66 -17.57 -10.55
C THR A 80 -12.16 -17.37 -10.79
N PHE A 81 -12.50 -16.56 -11.78
CA PHE A 81 -13.89 -16.32 -12.17
C PHE A 81 -14.04 -16.14 -13.68
N GLU A 82 -15.25 -16.44 -14.18
CA GLU A 82 -15.63 -16.19 -15.56
C GLU A 82 -16.17 -14.76 -15.71
N PRO A 83 -15.74 -14.00 -16.74
CA PRO A 83 -16.34 -12.72 -17.06
C PRO A 83 -17.80 -12.92 -17.51
N VAL A 84 -18.65 -11.99 -17.09
CA VAL A 84 -20.07 -11.97 -17.44
C VAL A 84 -20.26 -11.32 -18.81
N GLU A 85 -21.13 -11.89 -19.64
CA GLU A 85 -21.52 -11.26 -20.91
C GLU A 85 -22.16 -9.88 -20.67
N GLY A 86 -21.75 -8.90 -21.47
CA GLY A 86 -22.24 -7.51 -21.37
C GLY A 86 -21.40 -6.61 -20.46
N TYR A 87 -20.38 -7.15 -19.79
CA TYR A 87 -19.42 -6.36 -19.01
C TYR A 87 -18.00 -6.57 -19.48
N GLU A 88 -17.34 -5.47 -19.82
CA GLU A 88 -15.98 -5.46 -20.35
C GLU A 88 -14.97 -5.01 -19.29
N GLU A 89 -15.38 -4.24 -18.29
CA GLU A 89 -14.48 -3.70 -17.28
C GLU A 89 -14.84 -4.20 -15.88
N TYR A 90 -13.81 -4.52 -15.10
CA TYR A 90 -13.95 -5.05 -13.74
C TYR A 90 -12.97 -4.38 -12.80
N ARG A 91 -13.45 -4.00 -11.61
CA ARG A 91 -12.60 -3.62 -10.49
C ARG A 91 -12.50 -4.79 -9.52
N ILE A 92 -11.28 -5.22 -9.25
CA ILE A 92 -10.97 -6.34 -8.38
C ILE A 92 -10.27 -5.79 -7.16
N LYS A 93 -10.75 -6.17 -5.97
CA LYS A 93 -10.19 -5.80 -4.68
C LYS A 93 -9.86 -7.03 -3.88
N ILE A 94 -8.64 -7.12 -3.36
CA ILE A 94 -8.26 -8.12 -2.36
C ILE A 94 -7.91 -7.43 -1.04
N TYR A 95 -8.33 -7.99 0.09
CA TYR A 95 -8.12 -7.39 1.41
C TYR A 95 -8.19 -8.40 2.56
N ASP A 96 -7.56 -8.05 3.69
CA ASP A 96 -7.62 -8.82 4.92
C ASP A 96 -8.25 -8.02 6.07
N ASP A 97 -8.47 -8.71 7.20
CA ASP A 97 -9.09 -8.13 8.39
C ASP A 97 -8.16 -7.15 9.14
N TRP A 98 -6.88 -7.07 8.75
CA TRP A 98 -5.87 -6.19 9.32
C TRP A 98 -5.70 -4.89 8.52
N GLY A 99 -6.45 -4.74 7.43
CA GLY A 99 -6.49 -3.54 6.60
C GLY A 99 -5.46 -3.50 5.49
N HIS A 100 -4.76 -4.60 5.22
CA HIS A 100 -3.96 -4.70 4.00
C HIS A 100 -4.91 -4.93 2.81
N GLN A 101 -4.69 -4.21 1.73
CA GLN A 101 -5.52 -4.29 0.53
C GLN A 101 -4.74 -3.91 -0.72
N GLU A 102 -5.20 -4.41 -1.87
CA GLU A 102 -4.74 -4.01 -3.20
C GLU A 102 -5.93 -4.05 -4.16
N GLU A 103 -5.91 -3.17 -5.16
CA GLU A 103 -7.00 -3.02 -6.13
C GLU A 103 -6.44 -2.93 -7.55
N ALA A 104 -7.13 -3.52 -8.51
CA ALA A 104 -6.81 -3.38 -9.92
C ALA A 104 -8.10 -3.27 -10.74
N THR A 105 -8.04 -2.47 -11.79
CA THR A 105 -9.08 -2.43 -12.81
C THR A 105 -8.55 -3.11 -14.07
N ILE A 106 -9.36 -3.98 -14.65
CA ILE A 106 -9.04 -4.70 -15.88
C ILE A 106 -10.13 -4.48 -16.92
N ASN A 107 -9.73 -4.37 -18.18
CA ASN A 107 -10.63 -4.44 -19.32
C ASN A 107 -10.41 -5.79 -20.04
N VAL A 108 -11.50 -6.48 -20.32
CA VAL A 108 -11.60 -7.84 -20.85
C VAL A 108 -11.73 -7.82 -22.38
N GLU A 109 -11.95 -6.66 -23.01
CA GLU A 109 -11.89 -6.52 -24.48
C GLU A 109 -10.50 -6.90 -25.02
N GLY A 110 -10.48 -7.88 -25.91
CA GLY A 110 -9.48 -7.91 -26.98
C GLY A 110 -8.01 -8.11 -26.59
N GLY A 111 -7.72 -8.91 -25.56
CA GLY A 111 -6.40 -9.53 -25.38
C GLY A 111 -5.33 -8.67 -24.67
N ALA A 112 -4.69 -9.31 -23.68
CA ALA A 112 -3.62 -8.78 -22.84
C ALA A 112 -4.01 -7.52 -22.05
N GLY A 113 -4.87 -7.72 -21.03
CA GLY A 113 -5.25 -6.72 -20.06
C GLY A 113 -4.05 -5.96 -19.48
N GLN A 114 -4.11 -4.64 -19.62
CA GLN A 114 -3.11 -3.72 -19.10
C GLN A 114 -3.44 -3.42 -17.63
N LEU A 115 -2.65 -3.98 -16.71
CA LEU A 115 -2.78 -3.75 -15.27
C LEU A 115 -2.54 -2.27 -14.94
N HIS A 116 -3.57 -1.57 -14.48
CA HIS A 116 -3.42 -0.30 -13.77
C HIS A 116 -3.37 -0.59 -12.26
N SER A 117 -2.16 -0.77 -11.73
CA SER A 117 -1.93 -0.79 -10.27
C SER A 117 -2.02 0.63 -9.74
N SER A 118 -3.05 0.90 -8.95
CA SER A 118 -3.28 2.18 -8.28
C SER A 118 -2.91 2.06 -6.80
N GLY A 119 -1.62 1.92 -6.47
CA GLY A 119 -1.24 1.68 -5.07
C GLY A 119 0.15 2.11 -4.61
N GLY A 120 1.09 2.44 -5.50
CA GLY A 120 2.47 2.74 -5.13
C GLY A 120 2.91 4.15 -5.54
N PHE A 121 3.43 4.95 -4.61
CA PHE A 121 4.29 6.06 -5.00
C PHE A 121 5.53 5.51 -5.69
N ASP A 122 5.87 6.05 -6.86
CA ASP A 122 7.13 5.72 -7.53
C ASP A 122 8.32 5.87 -6.58
N THR A 123 9.34 5.03 -6.75
CA THR A 123 10.52 4.94 -5.88
C THR A 123 11.18 6.32 -5.68
N VAL A 124 11.20 7.13 -6.74
CA VAL A 124 11.72 8.50 -6.70
C VAL A 124 10.91 9.39 -5.75
N THR A 125 9.58 9.28 -5.79
CA THR A 125 8.68 10.05 -4.92
C THR A 125 8.88 9.69 -3.45
N ARG A 126 9.12 8.40 -3.15
CA ARG A 126 9.42 7.92 -1.79
C ARG A 126 10.75 8.48 -1.28
N ILE A 127 11.78 8.52 -2.12
CA ILE A 127 13.08 9.11 -1.80
C ILE A 127 12.95 10.62 -1.52
N ILE A 128 12.22 11.34 -2.38
CA ILE A 128 12.00 12.79 -2.22
C ILE A 128 11.23 13.09 -0.93
N ALA A 129 10.17 12.34 -0.63
CA ALA A 129 9.40 12.51 0.60
C ALA A 129 10.26 12.28 1.85
N GLY A 130 11.09 11.24 1.85
CA GLY A 130 12.02 10.95 2.95
C GLY A 130 13.04 12.06 3.19
N LEU A 131 13.67 12.57 2.11
CA LEU A 131 14.63 13.67 2.20
C LEU A 131 13.98 14.99 2.64
N GLY A 132 12.79 15.28 2.10
CA GLY A 132 12.02 16.48 2.47
C GLY A 132 11.65 16.49 3.95
N TYR A 133 11.25 15.35 4.50
CA TYR A 133 10.94 15.22 5.92
C TYR A 133 12.16 15.51 6.82
N MET A 134 13.33 14.97 6.47
CA MET A 134 14.57 15.19 7.24
C MET A 134 15.01 16.65 7.21
N LEU A 135 14.94 17.30 6.05
CA LEU A 135 15.24 18.72 5.91
C LEU A 135 14.24 19.60 6.67
N GLY A 136 12.95 19.24 6.65
CA GLY A 136 11.90 19.93 7.40
C GLY A 136 12.15 19.91 8.92
N LEU A 137 12.48 18.73 9.47
CA LEU A 137 12.81 18.59 10.89
C LEU A 137 14.07 19.39 11.27
N ALA A 138 15.11 19.33 10.44
CA ALA A 138 16.35 20.07 10.67
C ALA A 138 16.10 21.59 10.67
N GLY A 139 15.35 22.08 9.68
CA GLY A 139 14.97 23.50 9.58
C GLY A 139 14.13 23.98 10.75
N PHE A 140 13.15 23.17 11.18
CA PHE A 140 12.31 23.49 12.34
C PHE A 140 13.13 23.55 13.64
N GLY A 141 14.07 22.62 13.82
CA GLY A 141 15.00 22.63 14.97
C GLY A 141 15.90 23.88 15.00
N MET A 142 16.40 24.32 13.84
CA MET A 142 17.17 25.56 13.73
C MET A 142 16.34 26.79 14.09
N LEU A 143 15.09 26.85 13.64
CA LEU A 143 14.16 27.94 13.94
C LEU A 143 13.89 28.09 15.45
N LEU A 144 13.71 26.97 16.16
CA LEU A 144 13.55 26.98 17.61
C LEU A 144 14.83 27.41 18.34
N SER A 145 15.99 27.00 17.83
CA SER A 145 17.29 27.34 18.41
C SER A 145 17.60 28.83 18.25
N ALA A 146 17.33 29.39 17.06
CA ALA A 146 17.48 30.82 16.78
C ALA A 146 16.57 31.69 17.67
N ARG A 147 15.34 31.25 17.92
CA ARG A 147 14.40 31.97 18.82
C ARG A 147 14.87 31.98 20.27
N LYS A 148 15.50 30.91 20.75
CA LYS A 148 16.05 30.84 22.12
C LYS A 148 17.27 31.73 22.31
N MET A 149 18.13 31.85 21.29
CA MET A 149 19.31 32.73 21.36
C MET A 149 18.90 34.21 21.45
N LYS A 150 17.84 34.61 20.73
CA LYS A 150 17.35 36.00 20.72
C LYS A 150 16.67 36.47 22.01
N GLN A 151 16.41 35.57 22.97
CA GLN A 151 15.84 35.90 24.29
C GLN A 151 16.91 35.97 25.39
N GLN A 152 18.18 35.69 25.06
CA GLN A 152 19.31 35.75 25.99
C GLN A 152 20.21 36.96 25.78
N ASP A 153 19.91 37.80 24.78
CA ASP A 153 20.43 39.16 24.58
C ASP A 153 19.41 40.19 25.10
#